data_AF-A0A7J5AVX4-F1
#
_entry.id   AF-A0A7J5AVX4-F1
#
_cell.length_a   1.000
_cell.length_b   1.000
_cell.length_c   1.000
_cell.angle_alpha   90.00
_cell.angle_beta   90.00
_cell.angle_gamma   90.00
#
_symmetry.space_group_name_H-M   'P 1'
#
loop_
_entity.id
_entity.type
_entity.pdbx_description
1 polymer ?
#
loop_
_entity_poly.entity_id
_entity_poly.type
_entity_poly.pdbx_seq_one_letter_code
_entity_poly.pdbx_strand_id
1 'polypeptide(L)'
;MPKVYIDPGHGGTDPGAVGNGLQEKALTLDISLQLRNILLANWAVDVRMSRTTDITRSLAYRTDDANAWGANLLVSVHINSGGGTGFESYRYPTSDAATVNLHNALHPRVIGGMRTIGGVTDRGLKTANFHMLRESAMPAVLTENLFIDSVADSNLLRRADFITATARGHAEGIAAYLGLSAPNPPTFSTIVDNTTAGRFTASTNWGTSSYSAQRYGADYRFANPTLASDSAWFKVNIPAAGNYRVEVRHPADPGYNSSAPHVVVTASGNRTVNVDQRSSGGVWRSLGTFGLAAGDRNLVAVSRWTSSTGYVVADAVRVTRV
;
A
#
# COMPACT_ATOMS: atom_id res chain seq x y z
N MET A 1 -7.24 -23.32 10.91
CA MET A 1 -6.09 -22.40 10.72
C MET A 1 -6.27 -21.23 11.70
N PRO A 2 -5.39 -20.21 11.78
CA PRO A 2 -5.71 -19.02 12.56
C PRO A 2 -7.01 -18.38 12.07
N LYS A 3 -7.89 -18.03 13.00
CA LYS A 3 -9.21 -17.45 12.76
C LYS A 3 -9.15 -15.94 12.86
N VAL A 4 -9.34 -15.25 11.74
CA VAL A 4 -9.33 -13.79 11.63
C VAL A 4 -10.76 -13.30 11.53
N TYR A 5 -11.20 -12.49 12.49
CA TYR A 5 -12.50 -11.85 12.44
C TYR A 5 -12.36 -10.40 11.95
N ILE A 6 -13.12 -10.07 10.91
CA ILE A 6 -13.12 -8.73 10.30
C ILE A 6 -14.51 -8.11 10.52
N ASP A 7 -14.55 -6.93 11.11
CA ASP A 7 -15.78 -6.18 11.31
C ASP A 7 -15.80 -4.94 10.41
N PRO A 8 -16.53 -4.93 9.29
CA PRO A 8 -16.82 -3.70 8.57
C PRO A 8 -17.82 -2.87 9.37
N GLY A 9 -17.37 -1.72 9.90
CA GLY A 9 -18.20 -0.83 10.71
C GLY A 9 -19.52 -0.45 10.04
N HIS A 10 -20.56 -0.17 10.83
CA HIS A 10 -21.89 0.27 10.38
C HIS A 10 -22.60 -0.76 9.46
N GLY A 11 -23.57 -0.34 8.64
CA GLY A 11 -24.28 -1.20 7.70
C GLY A 11 -25.81 -1.13 7.84
N GLY A 12 -26.49 -1.42 6.73
CA GLY A 12 -27.94 -1.34 6.62
C GLY A 12 -28.45 0.07 6.91
N THR A 13 -29.24 0.18 7.97
CA THR A 13 -29.87 1.44 8.42
C THR A 13 -28.90 2.43 9.04
N ASP A 14 -27.71 1.97 9.45
CA ASP A 14 -26.66 2.84 9.97
C ASP A 14 -25.64 3.14 8.85
N PRO A 15 -25.63 4.36 8.29
CA PRO A 15 -24.68 4.73 7.26
C PRO A 15 -23.26 4.97 7.80
N GLY A 16 -23.10 5.08 9.12
CA GLY A 16 -21.93 5.71 9.74
C GLY A 16 -21.82 7.18 9.36
N ALA A 17 -20.59 7.69 9.37
CA ALA A 17 -20.33 9.04 8.91
C ALA A 17 -20.65 9.18 7.40
N VAL A 18 -21.26 10.31 7.06
CA VAL A 18 -21.58 10.70 5.68
C VAL A 18 -20.96 12.06 5.41
N GLY A 19 -20.11 12.14 4.40
CA GLY A 19 -19.36 13.34 4.09
C GLY A 19 -18.88 13.31 2.64
N ASN A 20 -18.82 14.48 2.01
CA ASN A 20 -18.31 14.63 0.65
C ASN A 20 -18.93 13.64 -0.37
N GLY A 21 -20.19 13.23 -0.21
CA GLY A 21 -20.85 12.25 -1.10
C GLY A 21 -20.37 10.79 -0.95
N LEU A 22 -19.71 10.46 0.16
CA LEU A 22 -19.30 9.12 0.55
C LEU A 22 -20.10 8.68 1.80
N GLN A 23 -20.26 7.38 1.97
CA GLN A 23 -20.85 6.78 3.17
C GLN A 23 -19.82 5.83 3.78
N GLU A 24 -19.58 5.96 5.08
CA GLU A 24 -18.63 5.13 5.81
C GLU A 24 -18.95 3.64 5.63
N LYS A 25 -20.22 3.23 5.79
CA LYS A 25 -20.62 1.81 5.65
C LYS A 25 -20.22 1.16 4.32
N ALA A 26 -20.15 1.95 3.24
CA ALA A 26 -19.78 1.46 1.92
C ALA A 26 -18.26 1.28 1.81
N LEU A 27 -17.50 2.27 2.29
CA LEU A 27 -16.04 2.24 2.33
C LEU A 27 -15.52 1.12 3.24
N THR A 28 -16.09 0.99 4.44
CA THR A 28 -15.68 -0.06 5.39
C THR A 28 -15.94 -1.45 4.83
N LEU A 29 -17.07 -1.64 4.14
CA LEU A 29 -17.38 -2.91 3.46
C LEU A 29 -16.38 -3.21 2.35
N ASP A 30 -16.09 -2.24 1.48
CA ASP A 30 -15.18 -2.41 0.35
C ASP A 30 -13.75 -2.76 0.82
N ILE A 31 -13.19 -1.97 1.74
CA ILE A 31 -11.88 -2.23 2.36
C ILE A 31 -11.84 -3.63 2.96
N SER A 32 -12.89 -4.02 3.70
CA SER A 32 -12.93 -5.28 4.44
C SER A 32 -13.11 -6.51 3.52
N LEU A 33 -13.86 -6.38 2.43
CA LEU A 33 -13.99 -7.44 1.42
C LEU A 33 -12.67 -7.68 0.70
N GLN A 34 -11.96 -6.59 0.33
CA GLN A 34 -10.64 -6.69 -0.28
C GLN A 34 -9.61 -7.26 0.69
N LEU A 35 -9.65 -6.83 1.96
CA LEU A 35 -8.84 -7.37 3.06
C LEU A 35 -8.99 -8.90 3.16
N ARG A 36 -10.23 -9.39 3.26
CA ARG A 36 -10.54 -10.83 3.30
C ARG A 36 -9.93 -11.54 2.08
N ASN A 37 -10.18 -11.02 0.88
CA ASN A 37 -9.73 -11.68 -0.35
C ASN A 37 -8.20 -11.75 -0.42
N ILE A 38 -7.51 -10.69 -0.02
CA ILE A 38 -6.05 -10.65 0.05
C ILE A 38 -5.55 -11.67 1.08
N LEU A 39 -6.18 -11.74 2.26
CA LEU A 39 -5.82 -12.72 3.28
C LEU A 39 -5.94 -14.16 2.77
N LEU A 40 -7.11 -14.53 2.23
CA LEU A 40 -7.40 -15.88 1.73
C LEU A 40 -6.52 -16.27 0.54
N ALA A 41 -6.14 -15.31 -0.31
CA ALA A 41 -5.26 -15.56 -1.45
C ALA A 41 -3.78 -15.74 -1.07
N ASN A 42 -3.36 -15.17 0.06
CA ASN A 42 -1.94 -15.02 0.39
C ASN A 42 -1.54 -15.68 1.71
N TRP A 43 -2.46 -16.21 2.52
CA TRP A 43 -2.13 -16.89 3.78
C TRP A 43 -3.14 -17.99 4.13
N ALA A 44 -2.65 -19.03 4.81
CA ALA A 44 -3.49 -20.10 5.35
C ALA A 44 -4.20 -19.60 6.62
N VAL A 45 -5.34 -18.93 6.44
CA VAL A 45 -6.19 -18.39 7.51
C VAL A 45 -7.66 -18.73 7.25
N ASP A 46 -8.41 -18.86 8.33
CA ASP A 46 -9.86 -18.87 8.29
C ASP A 46 -10.35 -17.43 8.52
N VAL A 47 -11.24 -16.92 7.67
CA VAL A 47 -11.77 -15.55 7.80
C VAL A 47 -13.28 -15.59 7.99
N ARG A 48 -13.77 -14.90 9.04
CA ARG A 48 -15.20 -14.60 9.23
C ARG A 48 -15.38 -13.09 9.27
N MET A 49 -16.49 -12.64 8.69
CA MET A 49 -16.85 -11.22 8.69
C MET A 49 -18.20 -11.03 9.37
N SER A 50 -18.36 -9.98 10.17
CA SER A 50 -19.65 -9.66 10.80
C SER A 50 -20.75 -9.38 9.76
N ARG A 51 -20.36 -8.82 8.61
CA ARG A 51 -21.18 -8.64 7.41
C ARG A 51 -20.35 -8.72 6.14
N THR A 52 -20.94 -9.24 5.06
CA THR A 52 -20.36 -9.28 3.71
C THR A 52 -21.20 -8.51 2.69
N THR A 53 -22.30 -7.92 3.13
CA THR A 53 -23.25 -7.11 2.36
C THR A 53 -23.68 -5.90 3.19
N ASP A 54 -24.50 -5.03 2.62
CA ASP A 54 -25.06 -3.88 3.34
C ASP A 54 -26.24 -4.31 4.23
N ILE A 55 -25.93 -4.80 5.44
CA ILE A 55 -26.92 -5.27 6.42
C ILE A 55 -26.62 -4.68 7.80
N THR A 56 -27.68 -4.46 8.58
CA THR A 56 -27.55 -4.01 9.98
C THR A 56 -27.05 -5.15 10.85
N ARG A 57 -25.97 -4.92 11.59
CA ARG A 57 -25.47 -5.78 12.67
C ARG A 57 -25.26 -4.95 13.93
N SER A 58 -25.87 -5.36 15.04
CA SER A 58 -25.65 -4.68 16.33
C SER A 58 -24.22 -4.89 16.82
N LEU A 59 -23.73 -3.98 17.66
CA LEU A 59 -22.40 -4.11 18.27
C LEU A 59 -22.27 -5.42 19.06
N ALA A 60 -23.28 -5.78 19.84
CA ALA A 60 -23.32 -7.05 20.59
C ALA A 60 -23.21 -8.26 19.66
N TYR A 61 -24.00 -8.32 18.58
CA TYR A 61 -23.90 -9.42 17.62
C TYR A 61 -22.47 -9.58 17.07
N ARG A 62 -21.81 -8.46 16.73
CA ARG A 62 -20.47 -8.49 16.10
C ARG A 62 -19.44 -9.10 17.04
N THR A 63 -19.43 -8.70 18.32
CA THR A 63 -18.51 -9.22 19.33
C THR A 63 -18.89 -10.64 19.75
N ASP A 64 -20.18 -10.93 19.91
CA ASP A 64 -20.67 -12.26 20.30
C ASP A 64 -20.35 -13.31 19.23
N ASP A 65 -20.52 -12.99 17.94
CA ASP A 65 -20.16 -13.89 16.84
C ASP A 65 -18.65 -14.13 16.78
N ALA A 66 -17.82 -13.10 16.99
CA ALA A 66 -16.37 -13.24 17.06
C ALA A 66 -15.92 -14.13 18.24
N ASN A 67 -16.52 -13.88 19.41
CA ASN A 67 -16.25 -14.61 20.65
C ASN A 67 -16.68 -16.07 20.53
N ALA A 68 -17.91 -16.32 20.08
CA ALA A 68 -18.46 -17.67 19.91
C ALA A 68 -17.69 -18.47 18.85
N TRP A 69 -17.18 -17.82 17.81
CA TRP A 69 -16.37 -18.49 16.80
C TRP A 69 -14.96 -18.86 17.32
N GLY A 70 -14.53 -18.26 18.43
CA GLY A 70 -13.18 -18.40 18.96
C GLY A 70 -12.15 -17.77 18.02
N ALA A 71 -12.39 -16.54 17.57
CA ALA A 71 -11.43 -15.83 16.74
C ALA A 71 -10.08 -15.64 17.45
N ASN A 72 -8.98 -15.72 16.72
CA ASN A 72 -7.64 -15.45 17.27
C ASN A 72 -7.34 -13.95 17.30
N LEU A 73 -8.00 -13.15 16.47
CA LEU A 73 -7.95 -11.69 16.50
C LEU A 73 -9.18 -11.08 15.83
N LEU A 74 -9.45 -9.82 16.16
CA LEU A 74 -10.48 -8.98 15.57
C LEU A 74 -9.89 -7.68 15.02
N VAL A 75 -10.28 -7.32 13.80
CA VAL A 75 -10.00 -5.99 13.22
C VAL A 75 -11.31 -5.32 12.81
N SER A 76 -11.62 -4.19 13.45
CA SER A 76 -12.79 -3.35 13.16
C SER A 76 -12.38 -2.21 12.23
N VAL A 77 -13.00 -2.13 11.04
CA VAL A 77 -12.63 -1.16 10.00
C VAL A 77 -13.65 -0.04 9.95
N HIS A 78 -13.21 1.20 10.17
CA HIS A 78 -14.00 2.43 10.22
C HIS A 78 -13.38 3.55 9.37
N ILE A 79 -14.16 4.61 9.15
CA ILE A 79 -13.73 5.88 8.55
C ILE A 79 -14.14 7.01 9.50
N ASN A 80 -13.21 7.89 9.81
CA ASN A 80 -13.41 8.93 10.81
C ASN A 80 -14.25 10.11 10.29
N SER A 81 -14.64 10.99 11.19
CA SER A 81 -15.20 12.32 10.90
C SER A 81 -14.91 13.28 12.07
N GLY A 82 -15.30 14.55 11.96
CA GLY A 82 -15.15 15.56 13.01
C GLY A 82 -14.00 16.55 12.77
N GLY A 83 -13.67 16.83 11.50
CA GLY A 83 -12.75 17.92 11.13
C GLY A 83 -11.26 17.59 11.17
N GLY A 84 -10.88 16.32 11.04
CA GLY A 84 -9.48 15.86 11.00
C GLY A 84 -8.99 15.43 9.61
N THR A 85 -7.73 14.97 9.54
CA THR A 85 -7.16 14.27 8.37
C THR A 85 -6.15 13.23 8.83
N GLY A 86 -6.06 12.12 8.12
CA GLY A 86 -5.04 11.09 8.34
C GLY A 86 -5.54 9.82 9.02
N PHE A 87 -4.61 8.88 9.22
CA PHE A 87 -4.90 7.54 9.73
C PHE A 87 -4.63 7.44 11.23
N GLU A 88 -5.56 6.82 11.97
CA GLU A 88 -5.37 6.42 13.37
C GLU A 88 -5.93 5.03 13.62
N SER A 89 -5.52 4.42 14.73
CA SER A 89 -6.08 3.14 15.15
C SER A 89 -6.11 3.03 16.66
N TYR A 90 -7.01 2.21 17.17
CA TYR A 90 -7.38 2.13 18.57
C TYR A 90 -7.31 0.71 19.10
N ARG A 91 -6.84 0.58 20.33
CA ARG A 91 -7.07 -0.57 21.21
C ARG A 91 -7.81 -0.13 22.48
N TYR A 92 -8.32 -1.06 23.27
CA TYR A 92 -8.91 -0.72 24.57
C TYR A 92 -7.83 -0.16 25.52
N PRO A 93 -8.08 0.82 26.42
CA PRO A 93 -7.05 1.43 27.26
C PRO A 93 -6.25 0.41 28.07
N THR A 94 -6.94 -0.54 28.72
CA THR A 94 -6.33 -1.67 29.42
C THR A 94 -6.32 -2.90 28.51
N SER A 95 -5.24 -3.06 27.74
CA SER A 95 -5.04 -4.18 26.82
C SER A 95 -3.92 -5.09 27.30
N ASP A 96 -4.02 -6.38 27.00
CA ASP A 96 -2.95 -7.34 27.20
C ASP A 96 -1.82 -7.18 26.15
N ALA A 97 -0.73 -7.93 26.34
CA ALA A 97 0.41 -7.90 25.43
C ALA A 97 0.05 -8.34 24.00
N ALA A 98 -0.89 -9.29 23.87
CA ALA A 98 -1.31 -9.80 22.57
C ALA A 98 -2.00 -8.71 21.73
N THR A 99 -2.88 -7.93 22.33
CA THR A 99 -3.55 -6.78 21.71
C THR A 99 -2.57 -5.66 21.37
N VAL A 100 -1.63 -5.35 22.26
CA VAL A 100 -0.56 -4.37 21.99
C VAL A 100 0.30 -4.81 20.80
N ASN A 101 0.67 -6.09 20.72
CA ASN A 101 1.44 -6.63 19.61
C ASN A 101 0.67 -6.60 18.28
N LEU A 102 -0.63 -6.93 18.30
CA LEU A 102 -1.49 -6.79 17.11
C LEU A 102 -1.52 -5.34 16.64
N HIS A 103 -1.72 -4.40 17.56
CA HIS A 103 -1.79 -2.97 17.25
C HIS A 103 -0.48 -2.44 16.63
N ASN A 104 0.66 -2.81 17.21
CA ASN A 104 2.00 -2.49 16.72
C ASN A 104 2.32 -3.14 15.36
N ALA A 105 1.79 -4.32 15.08
CA ALA A 105 1.99 -4.99 13.80
C ALA A 105 1.11 -4.39 12.69
N LEU A 106 -0.13 -4.03 13.02
CA LEU A 106 -1.15 -3.59 12.07
C LEU A 106 -0.92 -2.14 11.62
N HIS A 107 -0.84 -1.20 12.56
CA HIS A 107 -0.81 0.24 12.27
C HIS A 107 0.24 0.68 11.24
N PRO A 108 1.54 0.35 11.38
CA PRO A 108 2.56 0.82 10.44
C PRO A 108 2.39 0.23 9.03
N ARG A 109 1.76 -0.94 8.89
CA ARG A 109 1.54 -1.57 7.58
C ARG A 109 0.33 -0.98 6.86
N VAL A 110 -0.75 -0.66 7.58
CA VAL A 110 -1.90 0.04 7.00
C VAL A 110 -1.48 1.39 6.45
N ILE A 111 -0.84 2.22 7.27
CA ILE A 111 -0.38 3.54 6.82
C ILE A 111 0.74 3.45 5.77
N GLY A 112 1.63 2.45 5.88
CA GLY A 112 2.65 2.17 4.86
C GLY A 112 2.02 1.88 3.50
N GLY A 113 0.97 1.06 3.47
CA GLY A 113 0.17 0.79 2.27
C GLY A 113 -0.46 2.07 1.71
N MET A 114 -1.18 2.83 2.52
CA MET A 114 -1.79 4.11 2.12
C MET A 114 -0.76 5.10 1.52
N ARG A 115 0.43 5.18 2.12
CA ARG A 115 1.52 6.07 1.70
C ARG A 115 2.16 5.69 0.37
N THR A 116 1.89 4.50 -0.17
CA THR A 116 2.27 4.16 -1.54
C THR A 116 1.43 4.91 -2.59
N ILE A 117 0.28 5.46 -2.18
CA ILE A 117 -0.71 6.07 -3.09
C ILE A 117 -0.91 7.57 -2.82
N GLY A 118 -0.81 8.02 -1.57
CA GLY A 118 -1.01 9.42 -1.19
C GLY A 118 -0.32 9.82 0.11
N GLY A 119 -0.10 11.12 0.31
CA GLY A 119 0.49 11.65 1.54
C GLY A 119 -0.50 11.58 2.70
N VAL A 120 -0.45 10.50 3.49
CA VAL A 120 -1.32 10.30 4.65
C VAL A 120 -0.60 10.67 5.95
N THR A 121 -1.21 11.58 6.72
CA THR A 121 -0.78 11.93 8.07
C THR A 121 -0.95 10.75 9.02
N ASP A 122 0.10 10.46 9.79
CA ASP A 122 0.04 9.47 10.87
C ASP A 122 -0.45 10.15 12.14
N ARG A 123 -1.61 9.73 12.64
CA ARG A 123 -2.20 10.24 13.88
C ARG A 123 -1.95 9.29 15.06
N GLY A 124 -1.24 8.19 14.82
CA GLY A 124 -0.69 7.31 15.82
C GLY A 124 -1.59 6.18 16.31
N LEU A 125 -0.98 5.39 17.18
CA LEU A 125 -1.59 4.33 17.97
C LEU A 125 -2.30 4.97 19.17
N LYS A 126 -3.62 4.80 19.25
CA LYS A 126 -4.47 5.42 20.28
C LYS A 126 -5.18 4.37 21.12
N THR A 127 -5.81 4.84 22.20
CA THR A 127 -6.69 4.01 23.02
C THR A 127 -8.05 4.66 23.20
N ALA A 128 -9.11 3.87 23.20
CA ALA A 128 -10.48 4.33 23.40
C ALA A 128 -11.39 3.21 23.91
N ASN A 129 -12.46 3.59 24.62
CA ASN A 129 -13.44 2.68 25.19
C ASN A 129 -14.53 2.28 24.17
N PHE A 130 -14.13 1.72 23.03
CA PHE A 130 -15.06 1.26 22.00
C PHE A 130 -15.57 -0.15 22.30
N HIS A 131 -16.86 -0.40 22.03
CA HIS A 131 -17.52 -1.69 22.26
C HIS A 131 -16.75 -2.85 21.63
N MET A 132 -16.39 -2.72 20.35
CA MET A 132 -15.65 -3.76 19.61
C MET A 132 -14.31 -4.12 20.24
N LEU A 133 -13.71 -3.21 21.01
CA LEU A 133 -12.42 -3.42 21.68
C LEU A 133 -12.59 -3.96 23.10
N ARG A 134 -13.65 -3.53 23.79
CA ARG A 134 -13.90 -3.86 25.19
C ARG A 134 -14.57 -5.24 25.36
N GLU A 135 -15.54 -5.57 24.50
CA GLU A 135 -16.37 -6.79 24.64
C GLU A 135 -15.83 -7.99 23.84
N SER A 136 -14.70 -7.81 23.15
CA SER A 136 -14.03 -8.90 22.42
C SER A 136 -13.12 -9.70 23.34
N ALA A 137 -13.24 -11.03 23.29
CA ALA A 137 -12.45 -11.96 24.10
C ALA A 137 -11.05 -12.26 23.52
N MET A 138 -10.77 -11.77 22.31
CA MET A 138 -9.50 -11.92 21.61
C MET A 138 -8.84 -10.56 21.37
N PRO A 139 -7.54 -10.53 21.01
CA PRO A 139 -6.87 -9.31 20.60
C PRO A 139 -7.65 -8.52 19.53
N ALA A 140 -7.99 -7.28 19.85
CA ALA A 140 -8.87 -6.45 19.02
C ALA A 140 -8.27 -5.07 18.74
N VAL A 141 -8.31 -4.65 17.48
CA VAL A 141 -7.92 -3.32 17.03
C VAL A 141 -9.00 -2.72 16.14
N LEU A 142 -9.23 -1.42 16.29
CA LEU A 142 -10.12 -0.64 15.42
C LEU A 142 -9.28 0.34 14.62
N THR A 143 -9.54 0.47 13.33
CA THR A 143 -8.83 1.40 12.44
C THR A 143 -9.77 2.47 11.93
N GLU A 144 -9.35 3.73 12.02
CA GLU A 144 -10.02 4.87 11.41
C GLU A 144 -9.24 5.28 10.16
N ASN A 145 -9.75 4.85 9.00
CA ASN A 145 -9.04 4.94 7.73
C ASN A 145 -9.34 6.26 7.03
N LEU A 146 -8.73 7.34 7.55
CA LEU A 146 -8.94 8.73 7.11
C LEU A 146 -10.26 9.34 7.60
N PHE A 147 -10.47 10.63 7.29
CA PHE A 147 -11.65 11.42 7.67
C PHE A 147 -12.56 11.68 6.47
N ILE A 148 -13.80 11.19 6.51
CA ILE A 148 -14.75 11.28 5.39
C ILE A 148 -15.27 12.70 5.14
N ASP A 149 -15.16 13.59 6.11
CA ASP A 149 -15.54 15.00 6.01
C ASP A 149 -14.38 15.90 5.53
N SER A 150 -13.14 15.39 5.51
CA SER A 150 -12.00 16.05 4.89
C SER A 150 -11.99 15.82 3.37
N VAL A 151 -11.91 16.90 2.59
CA VAL A 151 -11.87 16.84 1.12
C VAL A 151 -10.62 16.10 0.63
N ALA A 152 -9.45 16.35 1.24
CA ALA A 152 -8.20 15.70 0.85
C ALA A 152 -8.24 14.18 1.06
N ASP A 153 -8.76 13.77 2.22
CA ASP A 153 -8.92 12.36 2.58
C ASP A 153 -10.00 11.69 1.71
N SER A 154 -11.12 12.36 1.48
CA SER A 154 -12.20 11.88 0.61
C SER A 154 -11.75 11.66 -0.83
N ASN A 155 -10.85 12.51 -1.34
CA ASN A 155 -10.26 12.33 -2.67
C ASN A 155 -9.41 11.06 -2.74
N LEU A 156 -8.75 10.66 -1.66
CA LEU A 156 -8.06 9.37 -1.57
C LEU A 156 -9.05 8.20 -1.45
N LEU A 157 -10.06 8.33 -0.58
CA LEU A 157 -11.08 7.30 -0.35
C LEU A 157 -11.92 6.97 -1.59
N ARG A 158 -12.01 7.86 -2.58
CA ARG A 158 -12.64 7.60 -3.88
C ARG A 158 -11.83 6.70 -4.82
N ARG A 159 -10.53 6.54 -4.57
CA ARG A 159 -9.65 5.85 -5.50
C ARG A 159 -9.57 4.36 -5.17
N ALA A 160 -9.85 3.53 -6.16
CA ALA A 160 -9.77 2.08 -6.02
C ALA A 160 -8.37 1.58 -5.63
N ASP A 161 -7.31 2.24 -6.13
CA ASP A 161 -5.92 1.90 -5.79
C ASP A 161 -5.57 2.21 -4.33
N PHE A 162 -6.11 3.30 -3.77
CA PHE A 162 -5.99 3.65 -2.36
C PHE A 162 -6.73 2.66 -1.45
N ILE A 163 -7.96 2.28 -1.80
CA ILE A 163 -8.72 1.27 -1.07
C ILE A 163 -7.97 -0.07 -1.06
N THR A 164 -7.45 -0.49 -2.23
CA THR A 164 -6.66 -1.72 -2.36
C THR A 164 -5.40 -1.67 -1.49
N ALA A 165 -4.67 -0.56 -1.51
CA ALA A 165 -3.45 -0.38 -0.73
C ALA A 165 -3.73 -0.40 0.79
N THR A 166 -4.84 0.21 1.21
CA THR A 166 -5.34 0.19 2.59
C THR A 166 -5.66 -1.24 3.03
N ALA A 167 -6.44 -1.96 2.24
CA ALA A 167 -6.80 -3.36 2.51
C ALA A 167 -5.58 -4.29 2.57
N ARG A 168 -4.61 -4.09 1.68
CA ARG A 168 -3.35 -4.85 1.69
C ARG A 168 -2.53 -4.60 2.95
N GLY A 169 -2.41 -3.34 3.38
CA GLY A 169 -1.69 -3.01 4.61
C GLY A 169 -2.31 -3.66 5.86
N HIS A 170 -3.63 -3.76 5.92
CA HIS A 170 -4.32 -4.52 6.97
C HIS A 170 -4.00 -6.01 6.89
N ALA A 171 -4.06 -6.62 5.70
CA ALA A 171 -3.78 -8.05 5.52
C ALA A 171 -2.33 -8.39 5.92
N GLU A 172 -1.37 -7.59 5.48
CA GLU A 172 0.05 -7.75 5.84
C GLU A 172 0.29 -7.56 7.34
N GLY A 173 -0.46 -6.66 8.00
CA GLY A 173 -0.42 -6.46 9.44
C GLY A 173 -0.96 -7.63 10.25
N ILE A 174 -2.10 -8.17 9.83
CA ILE A 174 -2.68 -9.39 10.40
C ILE A 174 -1.71 -10.57 10.23
N ALA A 175 -1.17 -10.76 9.02
CA ALA A 175 -0.23 -11.84 8.74
C ALA A 175 1.04 -11.72 9.60
N ALA A 176 1.59 -10.52 9.73
CA ALA A 176 2.76 -10.29 10.57
C ALA A 176 2.51 -10.57 12.05
N TYR A 177 1.35 -10.16 12.58
CA TYR A 177 0.98 -10.46 13.96
C TYR A 177 0.86 -11.97 14.21
N LEU A 178 0.22 -12.69 13.29
CA LEU A 178 0.03 -14.14 13.38
C LEU A 178 1.31 -14.95 13.09
N GLY A 179 2.44 -14.28 12.81
CA GLY A 179 3.69 -14.96 12.42
C GLY A 179 3.54 -15.75 11.11
N LEU A 180 2.58 -15.38 10.27
CA LEU A 180 2.32 -16.08 9.02
C LEU A 180 3.37 -15.67 8.01
N SER A 181 4.19 -16.64 7.65
CA SER A 181 4.89 -16.61 6.37
C SER A 181 3.82 -16.65 5.29
N ALA A 182 3.90 -15.75 4.30
CA ALA A 182 3.10 -15.92 3.10
C ALA A 182 3.39 -17.34 2.55
N PRO A 183 2.39 -18.23 2.36
CA PRO A 183 2.55 -19.55 1.77
C PRO A 183 3.21 -19.45 0.40
N ASN A 184 3.17 -18.26 -0.20
CA ASN A 184 4.05 -17.83 -1.25
C ASN A 184 4.72 -16.52 -0.81
N PRO A 185 6.03 -16.48 -0.44
CA PRO A 185 6.81 -15.30 -0.78
C PRO A 185 6.47 -14.94 -2.24
N PRO A 186 6.44 -13.66 -2.64
CA PRO A 186 6.13 -13.32 -4.02
C PRO A 186 6.93 -14.29 -4.88
N THR A 187 6.26 -15.17 -5.66
CA THR A 187 6.95 -16.30 -6.33
C THR A 187 8.07 -15.80 -7.25
N PHE A 188 8.10 -14.48 -7.43
CA PHE A 188 9.15 -13.71 -8.00
C PHE A 188 9.29 -12.34 -7.31
N SER A 189 10.50 -12.01 -6.87
CA SER A 189 10.94 -10.62 -6.70
C SER A 189 12.33 -10.49 -7.31
N THR A 190 12.54 -9.46 -8.12
CA THR A 190 13.86 -9.16 -8.69
C THR A 190 14.16 -7.68 -8.57
N ILE A 191 15.44 -7.38 -8.35
CA ILE A 191 15.98 -6.04 -8.46
C ILE A 191 16.84 -5.99 -9.71
N VAL A 192 16.72 -4.91 -10.47
CA VAL A 192 17.62 -4.58 -11.57
C VAL A 192 18.21 -3.21 -11.26
N ASP A 193 19.50 -3.22 -10.98
CA ASP A 193 20.35 -2.04 -10.85
C ASP A 193 20.83 -1.57 -12.22
N ASN A 194 21.17 -0.29 -12.38
CA ASN A 194 21.78 0.24 -13.60
C ASN A 194 23.13 -0.43 -13.95
N THR A 195 23.81 -1.03 -12.97
CA THR A 195 25.03 -1.82 -13.18
C THR A 195 24.77 -3.30 -13.46
N THR A 196 23.51 -3.75 -13.43
CA THR A 196 23.17 -5.16 -13.67
C THR A 196 23.46 -5.54 -15.13
N ALA A 197 24.44 -6.42 -15.32
CA ALA A 197 24.94 -6.81 -16.64
C ALA A 197 23.83 -7.29 -17.58
N GLY A 198 23.74 -6.66 -18.76
CA GLY A 198 22.75 -6.99 -19.79
C GLY A 198 21.29 -6.66 -19.42
N ARG A 199 21.06 -5.97 -18.29
CA ARG A 199 19.73 -5.62 -17.80
C ARG A 199 19.45 -4.12 -17.78
N PHE A 200 20.43 -3.29 -18.14
CA PHE A 200 20.26 -1.85 -18.22
C PHE A 200 20.81 -1.31 -19.54
N THR A 201 20.07 -0.40 -20.17
CA THR A 201 20.50 0.28 -21.40
C THR A 201 20.12 1.75 -21.35
N ALA A 202 21.05 2.64 -21.65
CA ALA A 202 20.81 4.07 -21.82
C ALA A 202 21.70 4.62 -22.94
N SER A 203 21.30 5.74 -23.53
CA SER A 203 22.13 6.44 -24.53
C SER A 203 23.36 7.10 -23.90
N THR A 204 24.28 7.60 -24.73
CA THR A 204 25.45 8.36 -24.29
C THR A 204 25.10 9.69 -23.61
N ASN A 205 23.85 10.13 -23.68
CA ASN A 205 23.38 11.33 -22.99
C ASN A 205 23.15 11.12 -21.48
N TRP A 206 23.20 9.87 -21.02
CA TRP A 206 23.09 9.51 -19.61
C TRP A 206 24.48 9.35 -19.00
N GLY A 207 24.90 10.36 -18.24
CA GLY A 207 26.12 10.32 -17.44
C GLY A 207 26.01 9.32 -16.28
N THR A 208 27.14 9.00 -15.66
CA THR A 208 27.24 8.10 -14.50
C THR A 208 27.78 8.87 -13.30
N SER A 209 27.18 8.67 -12.12
CA SER A 209 27.61 9.30 -10.88
C SER A 209 27.58 8.30 -9.72
N SER A 210 28.53 8.42 -8.80
CA SER A 210 28.55 7.69 -7.53
C SER A 210 28.45 8.63 -6.32
N TYR A 211 28.16 9.92 -6.55
CA TYR A 211 28.21 10.97 -5.53
C TYR A 211 27.32 10.70 -4.32
N SER A 212 26.04 10.37 -4.54
CA SER A 212 25.09 10.19 -3.45
C SER A 212 25.23 8.82 -2.77
N ALA A 213 25.29 8.81 -1.45
CA ALA A 213 25.23 7.60 -0.63
C ALA A 213 23.85 6.90 -0.65
N GLN A 214 22.82 7.56 -1.20
CA GLN A 214 21.47 7.00 -1.30
C GLN A 214 21.29 6.04 -2.49
N ARG A 215 22.26 6.04 -3.42
CA ARG A 215 22.24 5.17 -4.61
C ARG A 215 22.10 3.70 -4.24
N TYR A 216 21.49 2.93 -5.11
CA TYR A 216 21.60 1.48 -5.07
C TYR A 216 22.87 1.07 -5.81
N GLY A 217 23.50 -0.03 -5.39
CA GLY A 217 24.71 -0.51 -6.06
C GLY A 217 25.88 0.48 -6.06
N ALA A 218 26.65 0.47 -7.16
CA ALA A 218 27.91 1.20 -7.26
C ALA A 218 27.74 2.65 -7.74
N ASP A 219 26.78 2.91 -8.63
CA ASP A 219 26.57 4.20 -9.30
C ASP A 219 25.10 4.36 -9.74
N TYR A 220 24.73 5.54 -10.22
CA TYR A 220 23.43 5.85 -10.83
C TYR A 220 23.64 6.64 -12.12
N ARG A 221 22.63 6.65 -12.99
CA ARG A 221 22.62 7.46 -14.21
C ARG A 221 21.89 8.77 -14.02
N PHE A 222 22.37 9.81 -14.70
CA PHE A 222 21.72 11.11 -14.72
C PHE A 222 21.75 11.72 -16.13
N ALA A 223 20.73 12.48 -16.48
CA ALA A 223 20.66 13.19 -17.76
C ALA A 223 19.95 14.55 -17.61
N ASN A 224 20.31 15.49 -18.47
CA ASN A 224 19.56 16.74 -18.61
C ASN A 224 18.19 16.45 -19.25
N PRO A 225 17.10 17.05 -18.74
CA PRO A 225 15.78 16.90 -19.34
C PRO A 225 15.78 17.47 -20.77
N THR A 226 15.05 16.82 -21.67
CA THR A 226 14.83 17.29 -23.04
C THR A 226 13.53 16.71 -23.57
N LEU A 227 12.80 17.42 -24.43
CA LEU A 227 11.56 16.93 -25.03
C LEU A 227 11.83 15.99 -26.21
N ALA A 228 12.58 14.92 -25.96
CA ALA A 228 12.93 13.90 -26.95
C ALA A 228 12.83 12.49 -26.35
N SER A 229 12.57 11.51 -27.22
CA SER A 229 12.50 10.10 -26.84
C SER A 229 13.89 9.54 -26.55
N ASP A 230 14.31 9.63 -25.29
CA ASP A 230 15.59 9.12 -24.80
C ASP A 230 15.40 8.62 -23.37
N SER A 231 15.49 7.31 -23.16
CA SER A 231 15.16 6.67 -21.89
C SER A 231 16.25 5.73 -21.43
N ALA A 232 16.47 5.70 -20.12
CA ALA A 232 17.21 4.65 -19.43
C ALA A 232 16.26 3.47 -19.18
N TRP A 233 16.53 2.33 -19.80
CA TRP A 233 15.68 1.14 -19.76
C TRP A 233 16.24 0.09 -18.81
N PHE A 234 15.36 -0.46 -17.99
CA PHE A 234 15.58 -1.62 -17.14
C PHE A 234 14.86 -2.83 -17.74
N LYS A 235 15.65 -3.87 -18.07
CA LYS A 235 15.19 -5.13 -18.65
C LYS A 235 14.93 -6.16 -17.55
N VAL A 236 13.69 -6.67 -17.49
CA VAL A 236 13.25 -7.58 -16.43
C VAL A 236 12.64 -8.83 -17.06
N ASN A 237 13.00 -10.01 -16.53
CA ASN A 237 12.39 -11.28 -16.91
C ASN A 237 11.20 -11.60 -16.00
N ILE A 238 9.99 -11.49 -16.52
CA ILE A 238 8.77 -11.81 -15.79
C ILE A 238 8.45 -13.30 -15.97
N PRO A 239 8.43 -14.12 -14.91
CA PRO A 239 8.34 -15.58 -15.07
C PRO A 239 6.94 -16.07 -15.48
N ALA A 240 5.89 -15.32 -15.13
CA ALA A 240 4.51 -15.65 -15.48
C ALA A 240 3.68 -14.37 -15.61
N ALA A 241 2.66 -14.39 -16.47
CA ALA A 241 1.72 -13.27 -16.57
C ALA A 241 0.97 -13.11 -15.24
N GLY A 242 0.71 -11.87 -14.83
CA GLY A 242 0.04 -11.58 -13.57
C GLY A 242 0.24 -10.15 -13.11
N ASN A 243 -0.20 -9.87 -11.88
CA ASN A 243 -0.02 -8.56 -11.27
C ASN A 243 1.33 -8.49 -10.56
N TYR A 244 2.04 -7.39 -10.79
CA TYR A 244 3.32 -7.11 -10.16
C TYR A 244 3.34 -5.69 -9.64
N ARG A 245 3.80 -5.51 -8.41
CA ARG A 245 4.20 -4.21 -7.89
C ARG A 245 5.54 -3.84 -8.51
N VAL A 246 5.60 -2.66 -9.11
CA VAL A 246 6.82 -2.09 -9.69
C VAL A 246 7.25 -0.92 -8.83
N GLU A 247 8.49 -0.93 -8.38
CA GLU A 247 9.07 0.07 -7.50
C GLU A 247 10.37 0.59 -8.10
N VAL A 248 10.70 1.84 -7.81
CA VAL A 248 11.94 2.50 -8.22
C VAL A 248 12.69 2.97 -6.99
N ARG A 249 14.01 3.03 -7.09
CA ARG A 249 14.89 3.63 -6.10
C ARG A 249 15.83 4.55 -6.83
N HIS A 250 16.06 5.73 -6.27
CA HIS A 250 17.00 6.72 -6.77
C HIS A 250 17.51 7.60 -5.61
N PRO A 251 18.69 8.22 -5.75
CA PRO A 251 19.09 9.36 -4.93
C PRO A 251 18.09 10.52 -5.04
N ALA A 252 18.02 11.34 -3.99
CA ALA A 252 17.28 12.59 -4.00
C ALA A 252 18.19 13.79 -3.77
N ASP A 253 17.90 14.87 -4.48
CA ASP A 253 18.57 16.16 -4.34
C ASP A 253 17.62 17.27 -4.79
N PRO A 254 17.56 18.43 -4.11
CA PRO A 254 16.71 19.55 -4.53
C PRO A 254 16.90 20.00 -5.99
N GLY A 255 18.08 19.76 -6.58
CA GLY A 255 18.42 20.02 -7.98
C GLY A 255 17.99 18.93 -8.98
N TYR A 256 17.31 17.87 -8.54
CA TYR A 256 16.76 16.83 -9.41
C TYR A 256 15.34 17.15 -9.89
N ASN A 257 14.89 16.37 -10.88
CA ASN A 257 13.64 16.63 -11.56
C ASN A 257 12.42 16.40 -10.66
N SER A 258 11.50 17.36 -10.63
CA SER A 258 10.27 17.28 -9.83
C SER A 258 9.19 16.40 -10.45
N SER A 259 9.38 15.97 -11.71
CA SER A 259 8.37 15.24 -12.49
C SER A 259 9.04 14.32 -13.52
N ALA A 260 9.96 13.47 -13.05
CA ALA A 260 10.66 12.50 -13.89
C ALA A 260 9.70 11.41 -14.38
N PRO A 261 9.44 11.29 -15.70
CA PRO A 261 8.54 10.27 -16.22
C PRO A 261 9.15 8.87 -16.13
N HIS A 262 8.45 7.98 -15.42
CA HIS A 262 8.76 6.56 -15.38
C HIS A 262 7.71 5.79 -16.17
N VAL A 263 8.13 5.06 -17.19
CA VAL A 263 7.23 4.30 -18.07
C VAL A 263 7.30 2.82 -17.71
N VAL A 264 6.17 2.21 -17.40
CA VAL A 264 6.03 0.76 -17.20
C VAL A 264 5.33 0.16 -18.41
N VAL A 265 5.97 -0.82 -19.05
CA VAL A 265 5.38 -1.59 -20.15
C VAL A 265 4.43 -2.64 -19.56
N THR A 266 3.12 -2.47 -19.76
CA THR A 266 2.09 -3.38 -19.23
C THR A 266 1.46 -4.21 -20.34
N ALA A 267 0.67 -5.23 -19.98
CA ALA A 267 -0.07 -6.04 -20.95
C ALA A 267 -1.09 -5.23 -21.78
N SER A 268 -1.57 -4.10 -21.25
CA SER A 268 -2.55 -3.22 -21.91
C SER A 268 -1.93 -1.94 -22.51
N GLY A 269 -0.61 -1.89 -22.65
CA GLY A 269 0.12 -0.72 -23.16
C GLY A 269 0.96 0.00 -22.09
N ASN A 270 1.63 1.07 -22.49
CA ASN A 270 2.55 1.78 -21.61
C ASN A 270 1.80 2.63 -20.57
N ARG A 271 2.26 2.60 -19.32
CA ARG A 271 1.77 3.44 -18.23
C ARG A 271 2.89 4.37 -17.76
N THR A 272 2.64 5.66 -17.77
CA THR A 272 3.62 6.66 -17.27
C THR A 272 3.22 7.12 -15.87
N VAL A 273 4.20 7.12 -14.97
CA VAL A 273 4.09 7.62 -13.60
C VAL A 273 5.17 8.67 -13.40
N ASN A 274 4.80 9.89 -13.03
CA ASN A 274 5.75 10.96 -12.79
C ASN A 274 6.22 10.90 -11.33
N VAL A 275 7.54 10.94 -11.16
CA VAL A 275 8.20 10.80 -9.86
C VAL A 275 8.94 12.10 -9.54
N ASP A 276 8.62 12.70 -8.39
CA ASP A 276 9.42 13.79 -7.81
C ASP A 276 10.69 13.20 -7.20
N GLN A 277 11.85 13.55 -7.78
CA GLN A 277 13.16 13.06 -7.36
C GLN A 277 13.88 13.98 -6.39
N ARG A 278 13.22 15.04 -5.89
CA ARG A 278 13.87 16.04 -5.02
C ARG A 278 13.91 15.65 -3.55
N SER A 279 13.13 14.67 -3.13
CA SER A 279 13.01 14.22 -1.75
C SER A 279 12.87 12.70 -1.66
N SER A 280 13.00 12.15 -0.44
CA SER A 280 12.84 10.70 -0.17
C SER A 280 13.76 9.82 -1.02
N GLY A 281 15.03 10.20 -1.16
CA GLY A 281 16.03 9.42 -1.87
C GLY A 281 16.45 8.18 -1.08
N GLY A 282 16.88 7.14 -1.78
CA GLY A 282 17.37 5.92 -1.15
C GLY A 282 16.29 5.09 -0.44
N VAL A 283 15.03 5.21 -0.86
CA VAL A 283 13.95 4.31 -0.49
C VAL A 283 13.28 3.74 -1.75
N TRP A 284 12.67 2.57 -1.62
CA TRP A 284 11.87 1.98 -2.69
C TRP A 284 10.51 2.69 -2.75
N ARG A 285 10.22 3.31 -3.89
CA ARG A 285 8.95 4.00 -4.16
C ARG A 285 8.13 3.20 -5.15
N SER A 286 6.90 2.86 -4.77
CA SER A 286 5.96 2.19 -5.67
C SER A 286 5.54 3.12 -6.82
N LEU A 287 5.66 2.63 -8.04
CA LEU A 287 5.00 3.21 -9.22
C LEU A 287 3.54 2.72 -9.33
N GLY A 288 3.21 1.60 -8.67
CA GLY A 288 1.89 0.98 -8.72
C GLY A 288 1.97 -0.54 -8.87
N THR A 289 0.79 -1.15 -9.00
CA THR A 289 0.63 -2.56 -9.38
C THR A 289 0.14 -2.63 -10.81
N PHE A 290 0.80 -3.43 -11.63
CA PHE A 290 0.56 -3.53 -13.06
C PHE A 290 0.36 -4.98 -13.49
N GLY A 291 -0.58 -5.20 -14.40
CA GLY A 291 -0.69 -6.47 -15.12
C GLY A 291 0.44 -6.59 -16.13
N LEU A 292 1.38 -7.50 -15.89
CA LEU A 292 2.55 -7.74 -16.75
C LEU A 292 2.41 -9.08 -17.47
N ALA A 293 2.87 -9.13 -18.73
CA ALA A 293 3.01 -10.37 -19.48
C ALA A 293 4.33 -11.08 -19.12
N ALA A 294 4.33 -12.42 -19.15
CA ALA A 294 5.55 -13.23 -18.98
C ALA A 294 6.59 -12.92 -20.07
N GLY A 295 7.87 -13.01 -19.76
CA GLY A 295 9.00 -12.89 -20.70
C GLY A 295 10.02 -11.82 -20.31
N ASP A 296 11.16 -11.84 -21.01
CA ASP A 296 12.32 -10.96 -20.78
C ASP A 296 12.31 -9.74 -21.70
N ARG A 297 12.06 -8.56 -21.14
CA ARG A 297 11.82 -7.32 -21.92
C ARG A 297 12.28 -6.07 -21.20
N ASN A 298 12.52 -5.00 -21.96
CA ASN A 298 12.63 -3.64 -21.41
C ASN A 298 11.28 -3.29 -20.78
N LEU A 299 11.24 -3.31 -19.45
CA LEU A 299 9.99 -3.28 -18.70
C LEU A 299 9.73 -1.89 -18.10
N VAL A 300 10.77 -1.28 -17.55
CA VAL A 300 10.67 0.04 -16.91
C VAL A 300 11.65 0.98 -17.59
N ALA A 301 11.18 2.16 -17.97
CA ALA A 301 12.00 3.25 -18.48
C ALA A 301 11.97 4.43 -17.53
N VAL A 302 13.10 5.11 -17.38
CA VAL A 302 13.15 6.50 -16.90
C VAL A 302 13.39 7.37 -18.13
N SER A 303 12.41 8.18 -18.49
CA SER A 303 12.50 9.07 -19.64
C SER A 303 13.04 10.42 -19.21
N ARG A 304 13.87 11.05 -20.04
CA ARG A 304 14.22 12.48 -19.85
C ARG A 304 13.27 13.44 -20.56
N TRP A 305 12.15 12.93 -21.12
CA TRP A 305 11.08 13.71 -21.76
C TRP A 305 10.21 14.45 -20.75
N THR A 306 10.73 15.56 -20.23
CA THR A 306 10.02 16.42 -19.28
C THR A 306 10.40 17.88 -19.50
N SER A 307 9.46 18.78 -19.24
CA SER A 307 9.69 20.24 -19.24
C SER A 307 10.15 20.76 -17.88
N SER A 308 10.10 19.94 -16.83
CA SER A 308 10.63 20.31 -15.51
C SER A 308 12.16 20.39 -15.55
N THR A 309 12.71 21.35 -14.81
CA THR A 309 14.16 21.52 -14.66
C THR A 309 14.76 20.49 -13.71
N GLY A 310 16.10 20.43 -13.66
CA GLY A 310 16.84 19.51 -12.80
C GLY A 310 17.10 18.16 -13.45
N TYR A 311 18.18 17.51 -13.03
CA TYR A 311 18.60 16.22 -13.61
C TYR A 311 17.53 15.15 -13.41
N VAL A 312 17.32 14.35 -14.45
CA VAL A 312 16.54 13.11 -14.37
C VAL A 312 17.49 11.99 -13.98
N VAL A 313 17.12 11.21 -12.97
CA VAL A 313 17.98 10.18 -12.36
C VAL A 313 17.40 8.79 -12.56
N ALA A 314 18.23 7.81 -12.92
CA ALA A 314 17.87 6.40 -13.03
C ALA A 314 18.91 5.55 -12.28
N ASP A 315 18.45 4.72 -11.35
CA ASP A 315 19.34 3.98 -10.43
C ASP A 315 18.92 2.50 -10.40
N ALA A 316 17.82 2.15 -9.70
CA ALA A 316 17.36 0.76 -9.66
C ALA A 316 15.84 0.62 -9.71
N VAL A 317 15.39 -0.55 -10.19
CA VAL A 317 13.98 -0.97 -10.18
C VAL A 317 13.81 -2.29 -9.44
N ARG A 318 12.68 -2.44 -8.73
CA ARG A 318 12.28 -3.69 -8.10
C ARG A 318 10.92 -4.10 -8.62
N VAL A 319 10.78 -5.37 -8.99
CA VAL A 319 9.53 -5.93 -9.50
C VAL A 319 9.17 -7.15 -8.68
N THR A 320 7.99 -7.12 -8.07
CA THR A 320 7.54 -8.12 -7.10
C THR A 320 6.15 -8.62 -7.48
N ARG A 321 5.95 -9.93 -7.57
CA ARG A 321 4.63 -10.51 -7.85
C ARG A 321 3.68 -10.28 -6.66
N VAL A 322 2.42 -9.95 -6.92
CA VAL A 322 1.43 -9.59 -5.87
C VAL A 322 0.08 -10.28 -6.01
#